data_AF-A0A950LML9-F1
#
_entry.id   AF-A0A950LML9-F1
#
_cell.length_a   1.000
_cell.length_b   1.000
_cell.length_c   1.000
_cell.angle_alpha   90.00
_cell.angle_beta   90.00
_cell.angle_gamma   90.00
#
_symmetry.space_group_name_H-M   'P 1'
#
loop_
_entity.id
_entity.type
_entity.pdbx_description
1 polymer ?
#
loop_
_entity_poly.entity_id
_entity_poly.type
_entity_poly.pdbx_seq_one_letter_code
_entity_poly.pdbx_strand_id
1 'polypeptide(L)' 'MRVIVDYGRCESNALCMAAAPEVFEVRDDDQLYV' A
#
# COMPACT_ATOMS: atom_id res chain seq x y z
N MET A 1 4.94 12.85 -10.02
CA MET A 1 3.89 11.82 -9.94
C MET A 1 3.24 11.94 -8.57
N ARG A 2 1.93 11.66 -8.45
CA ARG A 2 1.20 11.72 -7.16
C ARG A 2 0.40 10.44 -6.99
N VAL A 3 0.55 9.79 -5.84
CA VAL A 3 -0.27 8.64 -5.43
C VAL A 3 -1.36 9.13 -4.48
N ILE A 4 -2.57 8.60 -4.62
CA ILE A 4 -3.70 8.88 -3.73
C ILE A 4 -4.19 7.54 -3.20
N VAL A 5 -4.18 7.39 -1.88
CA VAL A 5 -4.66 6.20 -1.17
C VAL A 5 -5.89 6.57 -0.37
N ASP A 6 -6.94 5.76 -0.47
CA ASP A 6 -8.07 5.79 0.45
C ASP A 6 -7.82 4.79 1.58
N TYR A 7 -7.25 5.28 2.69
CA TYR A 7 -6.95 4.44 3.86
C TYR A 7 -8.19 3.92 4.57
N GLY A 8 -9.39 4.50 4.32
CA GLY A 8 -10.64 3.99 4.87
C GLY A 8 -11.15 2.72 4.17
N ARG A 9 -10.58 2.38 2.99
CA ARG A 9 -10.88 1.17 2.21
C ARG A 9 -9.66 0.26 2.04
N CYS A 10 -8.52 0.65 2.59
CA CYS A 10 -7.29 -0.11 2.47
C CYS A 10 -7.27 -1.18 3.56
N GLU A 11 -7.26 -2.45 3.15
CA GLU A 11 -7.26 -3.61 4.05
C GLU A 11 -5.87 -4.26 4.16
N SER A 12 -4.80 -3.53 3.82
CA SER A 12 -3.41 -4.00 3.90
C SER A 12 -3.10 -5.37 3.28
N ASN A 13 -3.87 -5.81 2.27
CA ASN A 13 -3.72 -7.12 1.64
C ASN A 13 -2.49 -7.28 0.71
N ALA A 14 -1.62 -6.27 0.62
CA ALA A 14 -0.39 -6.23 -0.18
C ALA A 14 -0.54 -6.42 -1.70
N LEU A 15 -1.74 -6.36 -2.29
CA LEU A 15 -1.92 -6.46 -3.75
C LEU A 15 -1.22 -5.31 -4.51
N CYS A 16 -1.13 -4.13 -3.90
CA CYS A 16 -0.39 -3.01 -4.46
C CYS A 16 1.12 -3.28 -4.53
N MET A 17 1.71 -3.96 -3.53
CA MET A 17 3.11 -4.37 -3.57
C MET A 17 3.37 -5.37 -4.70
N ALA A 18 2.42 -6.26 -5.00
CA ALA A 18 2.55 -7.18 -6.13
C ALA A 18 2.52 -6.46 -7.49
N ALA A 19 1.75 -5.36 -7.58
CA ALA A 19 1.62 -4.58 -8.81
C ALA A 19 2.75 -3.56 -9.01
N ALA A 20 3.26 -2.94 -7.94
CA ALA A 20 4.29 -1.90 -7.96
C ALA A 20 5.10 -1.90 -6.63
N PRO A 21 5.98 -2.90 -6.42
CA PRO A 21 6.74 -3.05 -5.17
C PRO A 21 7.73 -1.91 -4.90
N GLU A 22 8.11 -1.14 -5.92
CA GLU A 22 8.98 0.03 -5.79
C GLU A 22 8.26 1.30 -5.27
N VAL A 23 6.93 1.28 -5.24
CA VAL A 23 6.09 2.39 -4.77
C VAL A 23 5.38 2.06 -3.45
N PHE A 24 5.08 0.79 -3.19
CA PHE A 24 4.23 0.38 -2.07
C PHE A 24 4.93 -0.61 -1.16
N GLU A 25 4.73 -0.45 0.15
CA GLU A 25 5.21 -1.37 1.18
C GLU A 25 4.14 -1.55 2.26
N VAL A 26 3.65 -2.78 2.44
CA VAL A 26 2.87 -3.18 3.61
C VAL A 26 3.84 -3.85 4.57
N ARG A 27 3.89 -3.36 5.81
CA ARG A 27 4.81 -3.86 6.84
C ARG A 27 4.09 -4.72 7.87
N ASP A 28 4.86 -5.26 8.81
CA ASP A 28 4.37 -6.15 9.88
C ASP A 28 3.45 -5.46 10.89
N ASP A 29 3.33 -4.13 10.83
CA ASP A 29 2.35 -3.34 11.61
C ASP A 29 0.98 -3.20 10.93
N ASP A 30 0.78 -3.94 9.84
CA ASP A 30 -0.46 -4.00 9.08
C ASP A 30 -0.86 -2.65 8.44
N GLN A 31 0.12 -1.78 8.16
CA GLN A 31 -0.08 -0.48 7.51
C GLN A 31 0.60 -0.42 6.14
N LEU A 32 -0.03 0.32 5.23
CA LEU A 32 0.51 0.65 3.92
C LEU A 32 1.37 1.93 3.98
N TYR A 33 2.55 1.86 3.37
CA TYR A 33 3.50 2.95 3.14
C TYR A 33 3.66 3.18 1.64
N VAL A 34 3.73 4.46 1.24
CA VAL A 34 3.76 4.94 -0.16
C VAL A 34 4.82 6.00 -0.33
#